data_AF-A0A2V9H777-F1
#
_entry.id   AF-A0A2V9H777-F1
#
_cell.length_a   1.000
_cell.length_b   1.000
_cell.length_c   1.000
_cell.angle_alpha   90.00
_cell.angle_beta   90.00
_cell.angle_gamma   90.00
#
_symmetry.space_group_name_H-M   'P 1'
#
loop_
_entity.id
_entity.type
_entity.pdbx_description
1 polymer ?
#
loop_
_entity_poly.entity_id
_entity_poly.type
_entity_poly.pdbx_seq_one_letter_code
_entity_poly.pdbx_strand_id
1 'polypeptide(L)'
;MDEAYSRAVKIALRMLFRRLGELVPTEARLKPKVASEDIQRRLGTMVEGLVPSGWQETALRELTARTFVLNFQGAAAALETELSSGYVGGDTTAWHILWVCFGDYGLTPKEIKMPCDGIANNFAHVRWSSYETRDPYNDVVVHEAAHLLHYLKPRHYGLPTRRHQERFVDVDFRYYELFAFACEAYSRVVQHCERRSRISFAERMPEDASSFPRSQMEELAALVLKAALARNGWKVIREATVIRRIPMPAKGLTKP
;
A
#
# COMPACT_ATOMS: atom_id res chain seq x y z
N MET A 1 17.72 -17.14 16.94
CA MET A 1 18.85 -16.27 16.58
C MET A 1 19.32 -15.61 17.86
N ASP A 2 20.61 -15.69 18.18
CA ASP A 2 21.18 -15.13 19.41
C ASP A 2 21.02 -13.59 19.42
N GLU A 3 20.62 -13.05 20.57
CA GLU A 3 20.35 -11.62 20.78
C GLU A 3 21.57 -10.76 20.40
N ALA A 4 22.78 -11.26 20.66
CA ALA A 4 24.02 -10.60 20.28
C ALA A 4 24.14 -10.46 18.75
N TYR A 5 23.81 -11.51 18.00
CA TYR A 5 23.82 -11.49 16.54
C TYR A 5 22.75 -10.56 15.98
N SER A 6 21.52 -10.59 16.52
CA SER A 6 20.46 -9.67 16.09
C SER A 6 20.89 -8.22 16.30
N ARG A 7 21.48 -7.91 17.46
CA ARG A 7 22.00 -6.57 17.78
C ARG A 7 23.12 -6.15 16.82
N ALA A 8 24.07 -7.03 16.53
CA ALA A 8 25.17 -6.77 15.60
C ALA A 8 24.65 -6.46 14.19
N VAL A 9 23.70 -7.25 13.68
CA VAL A 9 23.10 -7.01 12.35
C VAL A 9 22.38 -5.66 12.30
N LYS A 10 21.61 -5.30 13.33
CA LYS A 10 20.95 -3.98 13.40
C LYS A 10 21.95 -2.83 13.37
N ILE A 11 23.06 -2.95 14.10
CA ILE A 11 24.12 -1.94 14.11
C ILE A 11 24.77 -1.85 12.72
N ALA A 12 25.09 -2.98 12.10
CA ALA A 12 25.70 -3.04 10.79
C ALA A 12 24.83 -2.38 9.72
N LEU A 13 23.51 -2.65 9.70
CA LEU A 13 22.57 -2.02 8.77
C LEU A 13 22.50 -0.49 8.95
N ARG A 14 22.47 0.01 10.19
CA ARG A 14 22.51 1.45 10.46
C ARG A 14 23.82 2.10 10.03
N MET A 15 24.94 1.43 10.25
CA MET A 15 26.25 1.92 9.82
C MET A 15 26.32 1.96 8.29
N LEU A 16 25.87 0.89 7.63
CA LEU A 16 25.84 0.81 6.17
C LEU A 16 24.96 1.90 5.56
N PHE A 17 23.74 2.10 6.09
CA PHE A 17 22.86 3.19 5.63
C PHE A 17 23.53 4.56 5.75
N ARG A 18 24.18 4.85 6.90
CA ARG A 18 24.90 6.12 7.09
C ARG A 18 26.05 6.29 6.11
N ARG A 19 26.86 5.24 5.90
CA ARG A 19 28.01 5.29 4.98
C ARG A 19 27.60 5.46 3.53
N LEU A 20 26.61 4.70 3.07
CA LEU A 20 26.06 4.88 1.72
C LEU A 20 25.40 6.26 1.57
N GLY A 21 24.82 6.80 2.64
CA GLY A 21 24.30 8.15 2.68
C GLY A 21 25.35 9.22 2.37
N GLU A 22 26.63 9.01 2.70
CA GLU A 22 27.70 9.95 2.33
C GLU A 22 27.87 10.10 0.81
N LEU A 23 27.41 9.12 0.02
CA LEU A 23 27.45 9.12 -1.44
C LEU A 23 26.20 9.73 -2.10
N VAL A 24 25.15 10.03 -1.33
CA VAL A 24 23.90 10.61 -1.84
C VAL A 24 24.02 12.13 -1.95
N PRO A 25 23.54 12.75 -3.06
CA PRO A 25 23.53 14.19 -3.21
C PRO A 25 22.94 14.91 -1.98
N THR A 26 23.58 16.01 -1.57
CA THR A 26 23.21 16.74 -0.35
C THR A 26 21.77 17.23 -0.39
N GLU A 27 21.29 17.68 -1.55
CA GLU A 27 19.92 18.14 -1.77
C GLU A 27 18.91 17.02 -1.50
N ALA A 28 19.21 15.80 -1.97
CA ALA A 28 18.38 14.63 -1.76
C ALA A 28 18.37 14.17 -0.30
N ARG A 29 19.52 14.27 0.39
CA ARG A 29 19.63 13.98 1.83
C ARG A 29 18.85 14.96 2.71
N LEU A 30 18.85 16.24 2.34
CA LEU A 30 18.18 17.30 3.10
C LEU A 30 16.68 17.39 2.79
N LYS A 31 16.20 16.75 1.72
CA LYS A 31 14.77 16.70 1.39
C LYS A 31 14.00 16.06 2.55
N PRO A 32 13.02 16.76 3.15
CA PRO A 32 12.28 16.23 4.29
C PRO A 32 11.49 14.99 3.86
N LYS A 33 11.25 14.07 4.81
CA LYS A 33 10.32 12.96 4.57
C LYS A 33 8.93 13.48 4.22
N VAL A 34 8.17 12.72 3.45
CA VAL A 34 6.77 13.06 3.13
C VAL A 34 5.98 13.21 4.43
N ALA A 35 5.21 14.30 4.54
CA ALA A 35 4.46 14.63 5.73
C ALA A 35 3.32 13.63 5.97
N SER A 36 3.01 13.34 7.23
CA SER A 36 1.93 12.42 7.59
C SER A 36 0.57 12.95 7.12
N GLU A 37 0.39 14.27 7.10
CA GLU A 37 -0.81 14.94 6.62
C GLU A 37 -1.01 14.72 5.10
N ASP A 38 0.08 14.66 4.34
CA ASP A 38 0.03 14.37 2.89
C ASP A 38 -0.38 12.92 2.63
N ILE A 39 0.17 11.98 3.40
CA ILE A 39 -0.23 10.57 3.35
C ILE A 39 -1.71 10.45 3.74
N GLN A 40 -2.10 11.04 4.87
CA GLN A 40 -3.47 11.00 5.37
C GLN A 40 -4.47 11.53 4.34
N ARG A 41 -4.15 12.65 3.67
CA ARG A 41 -5.01 13.23 2.63
C ARG A 41 -5.20 12.28 1.45
N ARG A 42 -4.13 11.59 1.00
CA ARG A 42 -4.22 10.61 -0.09
C ARG A 42 -5.08 9.40 0.28
N LEU A 43 -4.95 8.91 1.51
CA LEU A 43 -5.67 7.73 1.99
C LEU A 43 -7.14 8.00 2.36
N GLY A 44 -7.49 9.26 2.65
CA GLY A 44 -8.80 9.63 3.21
C GLY A 44 -9.99 9.10 2.41
N THR A 45 -10.03 9.37 1.10
CA THR A 45 -11.17 8.97 0.26
C THR A 45 -11.33 7.45 0.17
N MET A 46 -10.21 6.71 0.11
CA MET A 46 -10.21 5.25 0.12
C MET A 46 -10.75 4.71 1.45
N VAL A 47 -10.27 5.24 2.59
CA VAL A 47 -10.71 4.81 3.92
C VAL A 47 -12.20 5.11 4.13
N GLU A 48 -12.65 6.32 3.78
CA GLU A 48 -14.05 6.73 3.89
C GLU A 48 -14.99 5.85 3.05
N GLY A 49 -14.53 5.45 1.85
CA GLY A 49 -15.33 4.64 0.93
C GLY A 49 -15.36 3.14 1.24
N LEU A 50 -14.29 2.60 1.81
CA LEU A 50 -14.12 1.15 1.99
C LEU A 50 -14.36 0.67 3.43
N VAL A 51 -13.97 1.47 4.41
CA VAL A 51 -13.95 1.10 5.83
C VAL A 51 -15.25 1.55 6.51
N PRO A 52 -15.86 0.72 7.39
CA PRO A 52 -17.02 1.13 8.18
C PRO A 52 -16.76 2.40 9.00
N SER A 53 -17.73 3.30 9.10
CA SER A 53 -17.59 4.62 9.74
C SER A 53 -16.97 4.59 11.14
N GLY A 54 -17.42 3.66 12.00
CA GLY A 54 -16.89 3.50 13.35
C GLY A 54 -15.43 3.03 13.43
N TRP A 55 -14.81 2.68 12.30
CA TRP A 55 -13.41 2.22 12.21
C TRP A 55 -12.53 3.19 11.42
N GLN A 56 -13.10 4.16 10.68
CA GLN A 56 -12.37 5.00 9.72
C GLN A 56 -11.24 5.80 10.36
N GLU A 57 -11.49 6.44 11.51
CA GLU A 57 -10.46 7.22 12.21
C GLU A 57 -9.26 6.36 12.60
N THR A 58 -9.53 5.18 13.18
CA THR A 58 -8.47 4.24 13.56
C THR A 58 -7.77 3.70 12.32
N ALA A 59 -8.49 3.28 11.28
CA ALA A 59 -7.89 2.81 10.05
C ALA A 59 -6.96 3.87 9.44
N LEU A 60 -7.44 5.10 9.30
CA LEU A 60 -6.65 6.20 8.73
C LEU A 60 -5.40 6.49 9.56
N ARG A 61 -5.51 6.55 10.89
CA ARG A 61 -4.37 6.73 11.80
C ARG A 61 -3.35 5.60 11.64
N GLU A 62 -3.80 4.36 11.69
CA GLU A 62 -2.90 3.20 11.67
C GLU A 62 -2.25 2.98 10.30
N LEU A 63 -2.96 3.27 9.20
CA LEU A 63 -2.40 3.24 7.85
C LEU A 63 -1.35 4.35 7.67
N THR A 64 -1.68 5.60 8.01
CA THR A 64 -0.73 6.72 7.91
C THR A 64 0.54 6.47 8.72
N ALA A 65 0.41 5.95 9.95
CA ALA A 65 1.56 5.64 10.80
C ALA A 65 2.45 4.50 10.27
N ARG A 66 1.93 3.67 9.35
CA ARG A 66 2.61 2.49 8.81
C ARG A 66 3.07 2.66 7.36
N THR A 67 2.78 3.78 6.71
CA THR A 67 3.17 4.04 5.34
C THR A 67 4.37 4.98 5.29
N PHE A 68 5.46 4.53 4.66
CA PHE A 68 6.70 5.27 4.50
C PHE A 68 7.02 5.46 3.03
N VAL A 69 7.22 6.71 2.62
CA VAL A 69 7.80 7.04 1.32
C VAL A 69 9.32 7.09 1.47
N LEU A 70 10.04 6.28 0.70
CA LEU A 70 11.46 6.00 0.85
C LEU A 70 12.38 7.01 0.16
N ASN A 71 12.11 8.32 0.32
CA ASN A 71 13.19 9.29 0.15
C ASN A 71 14.21 9.13 1.28
N PHE A 72 15.38 9.75 1.18
CA PHE A 72 16.47 9.50 2.15
C PHE A 72 16.03 9.61 3.63
N GLN A 73 15.30 10.67 4.00
CA GLN A 73 14.80 10.86 5.36
C GLN A 73 13.69 9.88 5.75
N GLY A 74 12.79 9.55 4.82
CA GLY A 74 11.72 8.58 5.03
C GLY A 74 12.25 7.15 5.16
N ALA A 75 13.26 6.79 4.36
CA ALA A 75 13.95 5.51 4.42
C ALA A 75 14.72 5.35 5.74
N ALA A 76 15.38 6.41 6.23
CA ALA A 76 16.00 6.39 7.56
C ALA A 76 14.96 6.11 8.67
N ALA A 77 13.81 6.78 8.62
CA ALA A 77 12.73 6.57 9.59
C ALA A 77 12.11 5.16 9.50
N ALA A 78 11.88 4.66 8.29
CA ALA A 78 11.36 3.31 8.05
C ALA A 78 12.34 2.24 8.56
N LEU A 79 13.63 2.41 8.25
CA LEU A 79 14.70 1.53 8.71
C LEU A 79 14.74 1.47 10.24
N GLU A 80 14.73 2.62 10.93
CA GLU A 80 14.72 2.64 12.39
C GLU A 80 13.48 1.98 12.99
N THR A 81 12.32 2.17 12.37
CA THR A 81 11.06 1.55 12.80
C THR A 81 11.14 0.02 12.66
N GLU A 82 11.57 -0.48 11.52
CA GLU A 82 11.69 -1.92 11.25
C GLU A 82 12.72 -2.58 12.17
N LEU A 83 13.91 -1.98 12.32
CA LEU A 83 14.95 -2.51 13.21
C LEU A 83 14.52 -2.53 14.69
N SER A 84 13.61 -1.64 15.08
CA SER A 84 13.07 -1.57 16.44
C SER A 84 11.95 -2.58 16.71
N SER A 85 11.28 -3.10 15.66
CA SER A 85 10.13 -4.02 15.77
C SER A 85 10.47 -5.44 16.28
N GLY A 86 11.76 -5.74 16.49
CA GLY A 86 12.20 -6.94 17.23
C GLY A 86 12.61 -8.15 16.39
N TYR A 87 12.20 -8.25 15.12
CA TYR A 87 12.56 -9.38 14.24
C TYR A 87 13.63 -9.01 13.22
N VAL A 88 14.75 -9.75 13.21
CA VAL A 88 15.82 -9.63 12.21
C VAL A 88 16.10 -11.04 11.68
N GLY A 89 15.22 -11.59 10.84
CA GLY A 89 15.44 -12.85 10.11
C GLY A 89 16.15 -12.62 8.77
N GLY A 90 16.59 -13.69 8.09
CA GLY A 90 17.43 -13.61 6.86
C GLY A 90 16.87 -12.76 5.71
N ASP A 91 15.55 -12.53 5.66
CA ASP A 91 14.86 -11.68 4.69
C ASP A 91 14.29 -10.41 5.35
N THR A 92 15.11 -9.64 6.08
CA THR A 92 14.59 -8.44 6.77
C THR A 92 14.07 -7.37 5.82
N THR A 93 12.91 -6.79 6.12
CA THR A 93 12.40 -5.58 5.45
C THR A 93 13.41 -4.43 5.48
N ALA A 94 14.21 -4.32 6.55
CA ALA A 94 15.28 -3.34 6.68
C ALA A 94 16.35 -3.45 5.58
N TRP A 95 16.73 -4.66 5.18
CA TRP A 95 17.63 -4.90 4.05
C TRP A 95 17.01 -4.45 2.73
N HIS A 96 15.72 -4.71 2.52
CA HIS A 96 15.01 -4.23 1.33
C HIS A 96 14.91 -2.70 1.29
N ILE A 97 14.55 -2.05 2.41
CA ILE A 97 14.48 -0.58 2.51
C ILE A 97 15.80 0.06 2.11
N LEU A 98 16.92 -0.50 2.58
CA LEU A 98 18.26 -0.03 2.24
C LEU A 98 18.44 0.02 0.72
N TRP A 99 18.25 -1.11 0.04
CA TRP A 99 18.52 -1.21 -1.39
C TRP A 99 17.47 -0.55 -2.27
N VAL A 100 16.20 -0.50 -1.83
CA VAL A 100 15.18 0.30 -2.55
C VAL A 100 15.56 1.78 -2.52
N CYS A 101 15.93 2.33 -1.36
CA CYS A 101 16.34 3.74 -1.23
C CYS A 101 17.59 4.05 -2.06
N PHE A 102 18.63 3.21 -1.99
CA PHE A 102 19.89 3.43 -2.70
C PHE A 102 19.81 3.09 -4.20
N GLY A 103 18.84 2.28 -4.62
CA GLY A 103 18.54 1.98 -6.02
C GLY A 103 18.16 3.21 -6.83
N ASP A 104 17.41 4.14 -6.24
CA ASP A 104 17.01 5.40 -6.90
C ASP A 104 18.22 6.32 -7.17
N TYR A 105 19.37 6.06 -6.55
CA TYR A 105 20.64 6.77 -6.80
C TYR A 105 21.66 5.94 -7.59
N GLY A 106 21.29 4.75 -8.09
CA GLY A 106 22.19 3.86 -8.82
C GLY A 106 23.27 3.21 -7.94
N LEU A 107 23.08 3.21 -6.61
CA LEU A 107 24.05 2.70 -5.63
C LEU A 107 23.77 1.25 -5.19
N THR A 108 22.73 0.61 -5.73
CA THR A 108 22.44 -0.80 -5.46
C THR A 108 23.36 -1.73 -6.26
N PRO A 109 24.07 -2.67 -5.62
CA PRO A 109 24.86 -3.68 -6.32
C PRO A 109 24.04 -4.46 -7.35
N LYS A 110 24.64 -4.76 -8.51
CA LYS A 110 23.95 -5.42 -9.64
C LYS A 110 23.47 -6.83 -9.31
N GLU A 111 24.13 -7.47 -8.35
CA GLU A 111 23.83 -8.82 -7.86
C GLU A 111 22.54 -8.83 -7.01
N ILE A 112 22.16 -7.68 -6.44
CA ILE A 112 20.98 -7.53 -5.61
C ILE A 112 19.78 -7.26 -6.50
N LYS A 113 18.96 -8.30 -6.73
CA LYS A 113 17.68 -8.18 -7.44
C LYS A 113 16.58 -7.88 -6.44
N MET A 114 16.05 -6.67 -6.44
CA MET A 114 14.92 -6.28 -5.60
C MET A 114 13.63 -6.35 -6.40
N PRO A 115 12.67 -7.22 -6.03
CA PRO A 115 11.32 -7.12 -6.53
C PRO A 115 10.62 -5.92 -5.87
N CYS A 116 9.88 -5.18 -6.68
CA CYS A 116 8.83 -4.23 -6.31
C CYS A 116 9.17 -2.73 -6.14
N ASP A 117 8.14 -1.96 -6.52
CA ASP A 117 7.96 -0.52 -6.35
C ASP A 117 7.41 -0.16 -4.95
N GLY A 118 6.92 -1.17 -4.22
CA GLY A 118 6.60 -1.09 -2.81
C GLY A 118 6.59 -2.46 -2.09
N ILE A 119 6.63 -2.42 -0.76
CA ILE A 119 6.65 -3.63 0.10
C ILE A 119 5.68 -3.40 1.26
N ALA A 120 4.60 -4.19 1.29
CA ALA A 120 3.65 -4.21 2.39
C ALA A 120 3.79 -5.48 3.24
N ASN A 121 4.19 -5.31 4.51
CA ASN A 121 4.04 -6.33 5.55
C ASN A 121 3.35 -5.70 6.77
N ASN A 122 4.05 -5.54 7.90
CA ASN A 122 3.56 -4.71 9.01
C ASN A 122 3.58 -3.21 8.68
N PHE A 123 4.36 -2.83 7.67
CA PHE A 123 4.52 -1.47 7.17
C PHE A 123 4.45 -1.49 5.64
N ALA A 124 3.94 -0.40 5.07
CA ALA A 124 3.90 -0.13 3.65
C ALA A 124 5.08 0.77 3.29
N HIS A 125 5.94 0.32 2.38
CA HIS A 125 7.08 1.10 1.91
C HIS A 125 6.89 1.45 0.45
N VAL A 126 7.01 2.72 0.10
CA VAL A 126 6.82 3.24 -1.25
C VAL A 126 8.16 3.76 -1.77
N ARG A 127 8.64 3.22 -2.88
CA ARG A 127 9.86 3.71 -3.54
C ARG A 127 9.71 5.18 -3.93
N TRP A 128 10.78 5.95 -3.77
CA TRP A 128 10.75 7.38 -4.02
C TRP A 128 10.50 7.72 -5.49
N SER A 129 11.15 7.02 -6.41
CA SER A 129 10.91 7.20 -7.85
C SER A 129 9.48 6.87 -8.27
N SER A 130 8.85 5.86 -7.67
CA SER A 130 7.44 5.51 -7.92
C SER A 130 6.47 6.53 -7.31
N TYR A 131 6.85 7.19 -6.21
CA TYR A 131 6.10 8.33 -5.65
C TYR A 131 6.18 9.58 -6.54
N GLU A 132 7.33 9.83 -7.20
CA GLU A 132 7.55 10.98 -8.08
C GLU A 132 7.15 10.74 -9.55
N THR A 133 6.60 9.58 -9.89
CA THR A 133 6.17 9.29 -11.27
C THR A 133 5.12 10.29 -11.76
N ARG A 134 5.12 10.52 -13.07
CA ARG A 134 4.21 11.45 -13.77
C ARG A 134 2.96 10.77 -14.32
N ASP A 135 2.78 9.49 -14.05
CA ASP A 135 1.59 8.76 -14.45
C ASP A 135 0.34 9.36 -13.78
N PRO A 136 -0.67 9.77 -14.55
CA PRO A 136 -1.82 10.46 -14.00
C PRO A 136 -2.69 9.58 -13.07
N TYR A 137 -2.62 8.26 -13.21
CA TYR A 137 -3.39 7.28 -12.42
C TYR A 137 -2.60 6.71 -11.24
N ASN A 138 -1.30 6.98 -11.14
CA ASN A 138 -0.46 6.43 -10.10
C ASN A 138 -0.65 7.12 -8.74
N ASP A 139 -0.83 6.30 -7.71
CA ASP A 139 -0.79 6.68 -6.30
C ASP A 139 -0.33 5.48 -5.47
N VAL A 140 0.95 5.11 -5.62
CA VAL A 140 1.54 3.94 -4.94
C VAL A 140 1.37 4.01 -3.41
N VAL A 141 1.21 5.20 -2.82
CA VAL A 141 0.86 5.34 -1.40
C VAL A 141 -0.49 4.69 -1.08
N VAL A 142 -1.49 4.91 -1.93
CA VAL A 142 -2.80 4.27 -1.84
C VAL A 142 -2.69 2.77 -2.12
N HIS A 143 -1.90 2.37 -3.12
CA HIS A 143 -1.65 0.97 -3.46
C HIS A 143 -1.14 0.18 -2.24
N GLU A 144 -0.02 0.61 -1.66
CA GLU A 144 0.60 -0.10 -0.54
C GLU A 144 -0.26 -0.05 0.73
N ALA A 145 -0.98 1.05 0.96
CA ALA A 145 -1.94 1.14 2.05
C ALA A 145 -3.17 0.23 1.85
N ALA A 146 -3.57 -0.03 0.61
CA ALA A 146 -4.65 -0.97 0.30
C ALA A 146 -4.27 -2.39 0.74
N HIS A 147 -3.00 -2.80 0.55
CA HIS A 147 -2.49 -4.06 1.11
C HIS A 147 -2.61 -4.11 2.64
N LEU A 148 -2.26 -3.03 3.33
CA LEU A 148 -2.38 -2.94 4.79
C LEU A 148 -3.84 -3.10 5.28
N LEU A 149 -4.86 -2.69 4.52
CA LEU A 149 -6.27 -2.89 4.90
C LEU A 149 -6.62 -4.38 5.07
N HIS A 150 -5.91 -5.28 4.38
CA HIS A 150 -6.08 -6.73 4.48
C HIS A 150 -5.20 -7.36 5.57
N TYR A 151 -4.13 -6.70 5.97
CA TYR A 151 -3.24 -7.18 7.04
C TYR A 151 -3.69 -6.72 8.43
N LEU A 152 -4.23 -5.53 8.57
CA LEU A 152 -4.57 -4.99 9.89
C LEU A 152 -5.92 -5.55 10.38
N LYS A 153 -5.96 -5.94 11.66
CA LYS A 153 -7.18 -6.46 12.31
C LYS A 153 -7.78 -5.41 13.24
N PRO A 154 -9.02 -4.94 13.03
CA PRO A 154 -9.69 -3.97 13.91
C PRO A 154 -9.67 -4.38 15.40
N ARG A 155 -9.79 -5.69 15.68
CA ARG A 155 -9.75 -6.24 17.05
C ARG A 155 -8.46 -5.93 17.81
N HIS A 156 -7.33 -5.76 17.13
CA HIS A 156 -6.05 -5.42 17.78
C HIS A 156 -6.03 -3.96 18.27
N TYR A 157 -7.02 -3.16 17.85
CA TYR A 157 -7.20 -1.76 18.24
C TYR A 157 -8.44 -1.57 19.12
N GLY A 158 -8.97 -2.64 19.71
CA GLY A 158 -10.16 -2.57 20.58
C GLY A 158 -11.48 -2.30 19.85
N LEU A 159 -11.50 -2.38 18.52
CA LEU A 159 -12.72 -2.13 17.74
C LEU A 159 -13.63 -3.37 17.72
N PRO A 160 -14.95 -3.18 17.83
CA PRO A 160 -15.90 -4.28 17.77
C PRO A 160 -15.92 -4.88 16.37
N THR A 161 -15.55 -6.15 16.24
CA THR A 161 -15.60 -6.89 14.96
C THR A 161 -16.89 -7.66 14.80
N ARG A 162 -17.44 -7.70 13.59
CA ARG A 162 -18.56 -8.59 13.24
C ARG A 162 -18.04 -10.02 13.11
N ARG A 163 -18.92 -11.02 13.32
CA ARG A 163 -18.59 -12.46 13.28
C ARG A 163 -17.87 -12.92 12.00
N HIS A 164 -17.91 -12.11 10.94
CA HIS A 164 -17.37 -12.42 9.61
C HIS A 164 -16.54 -11.28 9.00
N GLN A 165 -16.08 -10.32 9.81
CA GLN A 165 -15.19 -9.25 9.35
C GLN A 165 -13.95 -9.21 10.24
N GLU A 166 -12.86 -9.83 9.77
CA GLU A 166 -11.63 -9.96 10.55
C GLU A 166 -10.65 -8.80 10.30
N ARG A 167 -10.69 -8.22 9.09
CA ARG A 167 -9.83 -7.13 8.64
C ARG A 167 -10.62 -5.84 8.46
N PHE A 168 -9.92 -4.72 8.22
CA PHE A 168 -10.62 -3.48 7.83
C PHE A 168 -11.39 -3.68 6.51
N VAL A 169 -10.79 -4.40 5.56
CA VAL A 169 -11.44 -4.88 4.34
C VAL A 169 -11.03 -6.33 4.08
N ASP A 170 -11.99 -7.23 3.89
CA ASP A 170 -11.71 -8.63 3.55
C ASP A 170 -11.76 -8.82 2.02
N VAL A 171 -10.62 -9.13 1.40
CA VAL A 171 -10.47 -9.39 -0.04
C VAL A 171 -10.02 -10.85 -0.24
N ASP A 172 -10.38 -11.48 -1.36
CA ASP A 172 -9.87 -12.82 -1.70
C ASP A 172 -8.38 -12.68 -2.09
N PHE A 173 -7.53 -13.55 -1.57
CA PHE A 173 -6.08 -13.52 -1.81
C PHE A 173 -5.71 -13.37 -3.29
N ARG A 174 -6.50 -13.98 -4.19
CA ARG A 174 -6.27 -13.93 -5.64
C ARG A 174 -6.47 -12.54 -6.24
N TYR A 175 -7.13 -11.63 -5.53
CA TYR A 175 -7.47 -10.27 -5.98
C TYR A 175 -6.74 -9.17 -5.19
N TYR A 176 -5.73 -9.49 -4.36
CA TYR A 176 -5.02 -8.46 -3.57
C TYR A 176 -4.39 -7.38 -4.46
N GLU A 177 -3.64 -7.80 -5.48
CA GLU A 177 -3.02 -6.89 -6.44
C GLU A 177 -4.05 -6.10 -7.25
N LEU A 178 -5.06 -6.79 -7.80
CA LEU A 178 -6.12 -6.12 -8.57
C LEU A 178 -6.86 -5.08 -7.70
N PHE A 179 -7.13 -5.41 -6.43
CA PHE A 179 -7.75 -4.48 -5.50
C PHE A 179 -6.86 -3.27 -5.23
N ALA A 180 -5.57 -3.47 -4.98
CA ALA A 180 -4.63 -2.39 -4.73
C ALA A 180 -4.48 -1.47 -5.95
N PHE A 181 -4.31 -2.03 -7.16
CA PHE A 181 -4.29 -1.25 -8.41
C PHE A 181 -5.60 -0.51 -8.67
N ALA A 182 -6.75 -1.13 -8.39
CA ALA A 182 -8.04 -0.46 -8.54
C ALA A 182 -8.20 0.69 -7.55
N CYS A 183 -7.76 0.51 -6.30
CA CYS A 183 -7.77 1.58 -5.30
C CYS A 183 -6.83 2.72 -5.70
N GLU A 184 -5.63 2.40 -6.16
CA GLU A 184 -4.63 3.33 -6.66
C GLU A 184 -5.21 4.21 -7.77
N ALA A 185 -5.65 3.60 -8.88
CA ALA A 185 -6.20 4.33 -10.02
C ALA A 185 -7.46 5.12 -9.65
N TYR A 186 -8.37 4.52 -8.88
CA TYR A 186 -9.62 5.18 -8.52
C TYR A 186 -9.43 6.35 -7.53
N SER A 187 -8.37 6.33 -6.71
CA SER A 187 -8.02 7.46 -5.85
C SER A 187 -7.70 8.73 -6.65
N ARG A 188 -7.18 8.58 -7.87
CA ARG A 188 -6.94 9.68 -8.80
C ARG A 188 -8.24 10.10 -9.50
N VAL A 189 -9.02 9.12 -9.96
CA VAL A 189 -10.34 9.37 -10.59
C VAL A 189 -11.25 10.18 -9.67
N VAL A 190 -11.35 9.82 -8.38
CA VAL A 190 -12.30 10.47 -7.46
C VAL A 190 -11.95 11.93 -7.14
N GLN A 191 -10.73 12.39 -7.45
CA GLN A 191 -10.31 13.79 -7.28
C GLN A 191 -11.00 14.74 -8.28
N HIS A 192 -11.58 14.22 -9.35
CA HIS A 192 -12.35 15.03 -10.28
C HIS A 192 -13.77 15.27 -9.72
N CYS A 193 -14.12 16.54 -9.48
CA CYS A 193 -15.39 16.93 -8.87
C CYS A 193 -16.61 16.53 -9.72
N GLU A 194 -16.51 16.70 -11.04
CA GLU A 194 -17.63 16.43 -11.95
C GLU A 194 -17.68 14.97 -12.37
N ARG A 195 -18.89 14.38 -12.34
CA ARG A 195 -19.11 13.00 -12.76
C ARG A 195 -18.65 12.75 -14.20
N ARG A 196 -18.90 13.67 -15.13
CA ARG A 196 -18.46 13.54 -16.52
C ARG A 196 -16.93 13.52 -16.62
N SER A 197 -16.25 14.37 -15.87
CA SER A 197 -14.79 14.39 -15.80
C SER A 197 -14.21 13.08 -15.24
N ARG A 198 -14.82 12.52 -14.18
CA ARG A 198 -14.41 11.20 -13.64
C ARG A 198 -14.49 10.09 -14.67
N ILE A 199 -15.60 10.04 -15.42
CA ILE A 199 -15.83 9.01 -16.44
C ILE A 199 -14.83 9.18 -17.58
N SER A 200 -14.72 10.38 -18.16
CA SER A 200 -13.78 10.63 -19.26
C SER A 200 -12.33 10.46 -18.87
N PHE A 201 -11.97 10.71 -17.61
CA PHE A 201 -10.66 10.35 -17.09
C PHE A 201 -10.50 8.82 -17.05
N ALA A 202 -11.39 8.09 -16.36
CA ALA A 202 -11.33 6.63 -16.29
C ALA A 202 -11.33 5.92 -17.67
N GLU A 203 -12.05 6.45 -18.67
CA GLU A 203 -12.09 5.91 -20.04
C GLU A 203 -10.73 5.92 -20.74
N ARG A 204 -9.85 6.88 -20.44
CA ARG A 204 -8.52 7.00 -21.05
C ARG A 204 -7.44 6.21 -20.33
N MET A 205 -7.79 5.48 -19.27
CA MET A 205 -6.82 4.72 -18.48
C MET A 205 -6.00 3.72 -19.32
N PRO A 206 -6.59 2.94 -20.26
CA PRO A 206 -5.80 1.99 -21.06
C PRO A 206 -4.64 2.63 -21.83
N GLU A 207 -4.85 3.85 -22.35
CA GLU A 207 -3.89 4.61 -23.12
C GLU A 207 -2.89 5.36 -22.22
N ASP A 208 -3.39 6.03 -21.19
CA ASP A 208 -2.63 7.01 -20.40
C ASP A 208 -1.89 6.38 -19.20
N ALA A 209 -2.32 5.21 -18.69
CA ALA A 209 -1.73 4.57 -17.51
C ALA A 209 -0.51 3.70 -17.88
N SER A 210 0.67 4.32 -17.81
CA SER A 210 1.96 3.75 -18.17
C SER A 210 2.61 2.85 -17.10
N SER A 211 2.31 3.07 -15.83
CA SER A 211 2.97 2.42 -14.67
C SER A 211 2.27 1.15 -14.21
N PHE A 212 1.13 0.80 -14.81
CA PHE A 212 0.32 -0.36 -14.44
C PHE A 212 0.67 -1.59 -15.30
N PRO A 213 0.51 -2.81 -14.75
CA PRO A 213 0.84 -4.04 -15.46
C PRO A 213 -0.08 -4.25 -16.67
N ARG A 214 0.51 -4.26 -17.87
CA ARG A 214 -0.22 -4.41 -19.15
C ARG A 214 -1.04 -5.70 -19.23
N SER A 215 -0.60 -6.77 -18.56
CA SER A 215 -1.31 -8.05 -18.51
C SER A 215 -2.65 -7.99 -17.75
N GLN A 216 -2.87 -6.99 -16.89
CA GLN A 216 -4.10 -6.81 -16.11
C GLN A 216 -4.87 -5.54 -16.51
N MET A 217 -4.36 -4.77 -17.47
CA MET A 217 -4.88 -3.45 -17.81
C MET A 217 -6.36 -3.47 -18.23
N GLU A 218 -6.77 -4.47 -19.01
CA GLU A 218 -8.17 -4.58 -19.48
C GLU A 218 -9.15 -4.77 -18.30
N GLU A 219 -8.89 -5.75 -17.42
CA GLU A 219 -9.72 -6.01 -16.25
C GLU A 219 -9.73 -4.81 -15.29
N LEU A 220 -8.57 -4.23 -15.06
CA LEU A 220 -8.40 -3.07 -14.19
C LEU A 220 -9.16 -1.85 -14.72
N ALA A 221 -8.96 -1.48 -15.99
CA ALA A 221 -9.61 -0.31 -16.59
C ALA A 221 -11.13 -0.48 -16.62
N ALA A 222 -11.64 -1.68 -16.92
CA ALA A 222 -13.06 -1.97 -16.86
C ALA A 222 -13.63 -1.79 -15.44
N LEU A 223 -12.90 -2.24 -14.41
CA LEU A 223 -13.31 -2.07 -13.01
C LEU A 223 -13.30 -0.61 -12.58
N VAL A 224 -12.25 0.15 -12.93
CA VAL A 224 -12.12 1.58 -12.60
C VAL A 224 -13.21 2.40 -13.29
N LEU A 225 -13.49 2.12 -14.57
CA LEU A 225 -14.59 2.75 -15.30
C LEU A 225 -15.95 2.45 -14.66
N LYS A 226 -16.19 1.19 -14.30
CA LYS A 226 -17.41 0.79 -13.58
C LYS A 226 -17.55 1.53 -12.24
N ALA A 227 -16.45 1.72 -11.52
CA ALA A 227 -16.43 2.48 -10.28
C ALA A 227 -16.71 3.98 -10.52
N ALA A 228 -16.17 4.57 -11.59
CA ALA A 228 -16.44 5.96 -11.99
C ALA A 228 -17.92 6.18 -12.37
N LEU A 229 -18.54 5.18 -13.00
CA LEU A 229 -19.97 5.17 -13.34
C LEU A 229 -20.87 4.97 -12.11
N ALA A 230 -20.38 4.41 -11.00
CA ALA A 230 -21.21 4.22 -9.82
C ALA A 230 -21.41 5.52 -9.01
N ARG A 231 -22.42 5.54 -8.13
CA ARG A 231 -22.55 6.59 -7.11
C ARG A 231 -21.52 6.42 -5.99
N ASN A 232 -21.16 5.17 -5.70
CA ASN A 232 -20.13 4.81 -4.73
C ASN A 232 -19.19 3.79 -5.40
N GLY A 233 -18.13 4.29 -6.04
CA GLY A 233 -17.17 3.44 -6.75
C GLY A 233 -16.28 2.60 -5.84
N TRP A 234 -15.96 3.10 -4.64
CA TRP A 234 -15.23 2.32 -3.64
C TRP A 234 -15.96 1.02 -3.28
N LYS A 235 -17.29 1.09 -3.11
CA LYS A 235 -18.12 -0.10 -2.89
C LYS A 235 -18.06 -1.08 -4.07
N VAL A 236 -18.04 -0.58 -5.31
CA VAL A 236 -17.92 -1.42 -6.52
C VAL A 236 -16.58 -2.16 -6.54
N ILE A 237 -15.47 -1.46 -6.26
CA ILE A 237 -14.13 -2.05 -6.19
C ILE A 237 -14.09 -3.14 -5.13
N ARG A 238 -14.63 -2.86 -3.94
CA ARG A 238 -14.75 -3.84 -2.86
C ARG A 238 -15.55 -5.07 -3.30
N GLU A 239 -16.74 -4.89 -3.87
CA GLU A 239 -17.62 -6.01 -4.26
C GLU A 239 -17.11 -6.87 -5.42
N ALA A 240 -16.18 -6.33 -6.21
CA ALA A 240 -15.48 -7.07 -7.25
C ALA A 240 -14.37 -7.98 -6.70
N THR A 241 -13.84 -7.65 -5.52
CA THR A 241 -12.60 -8.25 -4.98
C THR A 241 -12.81 -9.00 -3.65
N VAL A 242 -13.94 -8.79 -2.97
CA VAL A 242 -14.32 -9.53 -1.76
C VAL A 242 -14.53 -11.01 -2.01
N ILE A 243 -14.29 -11.80 -0.96
CA ILE A 243 -14.62 -13.22 -0.92
C ILE A 243 -16.15 -13.39 -1.05
N ARG A 244 -16.64 -13.69 -2.25
CA ARG A 244 -18.05 -14.07 -2.46
C ARG A 244 -18.25 -15.49 -1.94
N ARG A 245 -18.92 -15.64 -0.80
CA ARG A 245 -19.38 -16.97 -0.36
C ARG A 245 -20.82 -17.20 -0.82
N ILE A 246 -20.99 -18.26 -1.60
CA ILE A 246 -22.30 -18.82 -1.95
C ILE A 246 -22.97 -19.25 -0.63
N PRO A 247 -24.24 -18.90 -0.38
CA PRO A 247 -24.97 -19.48 0.75
C PRO A 247 -25.02 -20.99 0.57
N MET A 248 -24.42 -21.75 1.50
CA MET A 248 -24.67 -23.18 1.57
C MET A 248 -26.17 -23.38 1.70
N PRO A 249 -26.83 -24.14 0.81
CA PRO A 249 -28.25 -24.43 0.97
C PRO A 249 -28.43 -25.10 2.32
N ALA A 250 -29.40 -24.59 3.10
CA ALA A 250 -29.79 -25.20 4.35
C ALA A 250 -30.05 -26.68 4.07
N LYS A 251 -29.24 -27.58 4.66
CA LYS A 251 -29.53 -29.00 4.63
C LYS A 251 -30.95 -29.17 5.14
N GLY A 252 -31.85 -29.55 4.24
CA GLY A 252 -33.22 -29.86 4.58
C GLY A 252 -33.22 -30.86 5.72
N LEU A 253 -33.73 -30.43 6.87
CA LEU A 253 -34.17 -31.32 7.92
C LEU A 253 -35.37 -32.10 7.36
N THR A 254 -35.11 -33.21 6.69
CA THR A 254 -36.12 -34.24 6.50
C THR A 254 -36.20 -35.07 7.77
N LYS A 255 -37.29 -34.87 8.51
CA LYS A 255 -37.96 -35.88 9.32
C LYS A 255 -39.44 -35.83 8.94
N PRO A 256 -40.22 -36.92 9.09
CA PRO A 256 -39.94 -38.14 9.88
C PRO A 256 -39.49 -39.34 9.04
#